data_AF-A0A4Z2DBN9-F1
#
_entry.id   AF-A0A4Z2DBN9-F1
#
_cell.length_a   1.000
_cell.length_b   1.000
_cell.length_c   1.000
_cell.angle_alpha   90.00
_cell.angle_beta   90.00
_cell.angle_gamma   90.00
#
_symmetry.space_group_name_H-M   'P 1'
#
loop_
_entity.id
_entity.type
_entity.pdbx_description
1 polymer ?
#
loop_
_entity_poly.entity_id
_entity_poly.type
_entity_poly.pdbx_seq_one_letter_code
_entity_poly.pdbx_strand_id
1 'polypeptide(L)'
;MTTPESKSCEIRSLIVPRNRRTPVRNSWASIVEVLTKQLKLMVCMKTDKKSWKIFIKPSLETRDAQHIQKGYDFVNAFLKGFKYEDALAVVRIDGIYVNSFHITDVKQTLKY
;
A
#
# COMPACT_ATOMS: atom_id res chain seq x y z
N MET A 1 34.10 -13.62 3.84
CA MET A 1 33.36 -13.63 2.56
C MET A 1 31.94 -14.08 2.87
N THR A 2 31.02 -13.13 3.08
CA THR A 2 29.59 -13.42 3.28
C THR A 2 28.86 -13.03 2.00
N THR A 3 28.45 -14.04 1.26
CA THR A 3 27.59 -13.93 0.07
C THR A 3 26.31 -13.17 0.45
N PRO A 4 25.96 -12.04 -0.19
CA PRO A 4 24.63 -11.49 -0.03
C PRO A 4 23.68 -12.44 -0.76
N GLU A 5 23.00 -13.26 0.03
CA GLU A 5 21.86 -14.06 -0.38
C GLU A 5 20.96 -13.19 -1.26
N SER A 6 20.71 -13.66 -2.47
CA SER A 6 19.91 -12.97 -3.48
C SER A 6 18.52 -12.69 -2.92
N LYS A 7 18.32 -11.51 -2.33
CA LYS A 7 17.00 -11.02 -1.94
C LYS A 7 16.22 -10.86 -3.22
N SER A 8 15.43 -11.88 -3.56
CA SER A 8 14.39 -11.82 -4.57
C SER A 8 13.69 -10.47 -4.41
N CYS A 9 13.79 -9.64 -5.43
CA CYS A 9 13.29 -8.28 -5.38
C CYS A 9 11.76 -8.36 -5.31
N GLU A 10 11.21 -8.43 -4.09
CA GLU A 10 9.77 -8.56 -3.87
C GLU A 10 9.12 -7.30 -4.42
N ILE A 11 8.41 -7.45 -5.54
CA ILE A 11 7.65 -6.36 -6.15
C ILE A 11 6.20 -6.60 -5.83
N ARG A 12 5.58 -5.62 -5.18
CA ARG A 12 4.14 -5.65 -4.90
C ARG A 12 3.41 -4.72 -5.82
N SER A 13 2.25 -5.15 -6.28
CA SER A 13 1.39 -4.34 -7.14
C SER A 13 -0.01 -4.19 -6.56
N LEU A 14 -0.59 -3.01 -6.74
CA LEU A 14 -1.93 -2.64 -6.33
C LEU A 14 -2.70 -2.09 -7.52
N ILE A 15 -3.94 -2.53 -7.70
CA ILE A 15 -4.84 -2.01 -8.72
C ILE A 15 -5.64 -0.86 -8.13
N VAL A 16 -5.67 0.28 -8.81
CA VAL A 16 -6.42 1.45 -8.36
C VAL A 16 -7.87 1.38 -8.85
N PRO A 17 -8.87 1.36 -7.94
CA PRO A 17 -10.28 1.42 -8.30
C PRO A 17 -10.64 2.68 -9.08
N ARG A 18 -11.62 2.60 -10.00
CA ARG A 18 -11.96 3.72 -10.89
C ARG A 18 -12.42 4.96 -10.13
N ASN A 19 -13.19 4.79 -9.06
CA ASN A 19 -13.66 5.86 -8.17
C ASN A 19 -12.54 6.54 -7.37
N ARG A 20 -11.38 5.89 -7.20
CA ARG A 20 -10.24 6.43 -6.44
C ARG A 20 -9.12 7.01 -7.32
N ARG A 21 -9.26 7.04 -8.64
CA ARG A 21 -8.24 7.60 -9.55
C ARG A 21 -7.96 9.08 -9.30
N THR A 22 -9.01 9.91 -9.19
CA THR A 22 -8.90 11.35 -8.91
C THR A 22 -8.21 11.66 -7.57
N PRO A 23 -8.64 11.08 -6.42
CA PRO A 23 -7.98 11.34 -5.15
C PRO A 23 -6.53 10.84 -5.11
N VAL A 24 -6.23 9.69 -5.73
CA VAL A 24 -4.85 9.20 -5.86
C VAL A 24 -3.99 10.21 -6.60
N ARG A 25 -4.46 10.75 -7.73
CA ARG A 25 -3.70 11.75 -8.50
C ARG A 25 -3.42 13.02 -7.69
N ASN A 26 -4.39 13.50 -6.92
CA ASN A 26 -4.25 14.74 -6.15
C ASN A 26 -3.27 14.58 -4.98
N SER A 27 -3.32 13.46 -4.26
CA SER A 27 -2.47 13.20 -3.09
C SER A 27 -1.20 12.42 -3.41
N TRP A 28 -0.93 12.15 -4.70
CA TRP A 28 0.18 11.28 -5.12
C TRP A 28 1.54 11.78 -4.64
N ALA A 29 1.79 13.09 -4.73
CA ALA A 29 3.06 13.68 -4.30
C ALA A 29 3.36 13.38 -2.81
N SER A 30 2.36 13.55 -1.94
CA SER A 30 2.46 13.28 -0.51
C SER A 30 2.62 11.79 -0.20
N ILE A 31 1.97 10.92 -0.98
CA ILE A 31 2.12 9.46 -0.87
C ILE A 31 3.55 9.03 -1.23
N VAL A 32 4.07 9.54 -2.36
CA VAL A 32 5.45 9.25 -2.82
C VAL A 32 6.47 9.76 -1.81
N GLU A 33 6.26 10.95 -1.25
CA GLU A 33 7.15 11.53 -0.25
C GLU A 33 7.29 10.62 0.98
N VAL A 34 6.17 10.15 1.54
CA VAL A 34 6.16 9.23 2.68
C VAL A 34 6.88 7.92 2.35
N LEU A 35 6.55 7.30 1.22
CA LEU A 35 7.14 6.02 0.79
C LEU A 35 8.66 6.11 0.52
N THR A 36 9.11 7.20 -0.08
CA THR A 36 10.52 7.38 -0.45
C THR A 36 11.36 7.93 0.71
N LYS A 37 10.86 8.89 1.49
CA LYS A 37 11.64 9.50 2.58
C LYS A 37 11.69 8.63 3.83
N GLN A 38 10.55 8.09 4.27
CA GLN A 38 10.48 7.32 5.52
C GLN A 38 10.81 5.84 5.30
N LEU A 39 10.20 5.21 4.29
CA LEU A 39 10.31 3.76 4.06
C LEU A 39 11.44 3.39 3.08
N LYS A 40 12.04 4.38 2.39
CA LYS A 40 13.10 4.20 1.38
C LYS A 40 12.70 3.24 0.26
N LEU A 41 11.44 3.27 -0.16
CA LEU A 41 10.92 2.40 -1.23
C LEU A 41 10.89 3.12 -2.57
N MET A 42 11.04 2.35 -3.65
CA MET A 42 10.78 2.81 -5.01
C MET A 42 9.31 2.56 -5.33
N VAL A 43 8.62 3.62 -5.75
CA VAL A 43 7.20 3.55 -6.12
C VAL A 43 6.99 4.08 -7.53
N CYS A 44 6.16 3.39 -8.31
CA CYS A 44 5.78 3.81 -9.65
C CYS A 44 4.29 3.60 -9.86
N MET A 45 3.61 4.59 -10.43
CA MET A 45 2.22 4.45 -10.86
C MET A 45 2.18 4.36 -12.39
N LYS A 46 1.66 3.26 -12.93
CA LYS A 46 1.32 3.11 -14.35
C LYS A 46 -0.13 3.48 -14.56
N THR A 47 -0.38 4.49 -15.38
CA THR A 47 -1.71 5.01 -15.68
C THR A 47 -2.13 4.63 -17.10
N ASP A 48 -2.46 3.37 -17.32
CA ASP A 48 -3.04 2.93 -18.60
C ASP A 48 -4.51 3.35 -18.72
N LYS A 49 -5.00 3.46 -19.96
CA LYS A 49 -6.42 3.81 -20.23
C LYS A 49 -7.39 2.82 -19.56
N LYS A 50 -7.03 1.53 -19.53
CA LYS A 50 -7.87 0.45 -18.98
C LYS A 50 -7.77 0.34 -17.46
N SER A 51 -6.56 0.31 -16.91
CA SER A 51 -6.33 0.08 -15.48
C SER A 51 -5.15 0.88 -14.98
N TRP A 52 -5.29 1.48 -13.79
CA TRP A 52 -4.17 2.11 -13.10
C TRP A 52 -3.58 1.11 -12.12
N LYS A 53 -2.26 0.96 -12.13
CA LYS A 53 -1.52 0.04 -11.27
C LYS A 53 -0.39 0.78 -10.56
N ILE A 54 -0.26 0.55 -9.26
CA ILE A 54 0.84 1.07 -8.45
C ILE A 54 1.78 -0.10 -8.16
N PHE A 55 3.06 0.10 -8.42
CA PHE A 55 4.14 -0.84 -8.16
C PHE A 55 5.00 -0.30 -7.03
N ILE A 56 5.31 -1.16 -6.07
CA ILE A 56 6.16 -0.87 -4.92
C ILE A 56 7.30 -1.88 -4.95
N LYS A 57 8.52 -1.37 -4.87
CA LYS A 57 9.75 -2.15 -4.93
C LYS A 57 10.71 -1.64 -3.83
N PRO A 58 11.47 -2.52 -3.15
CA PRO A 58 12.52 -2.08 -2.23
C PRO A 58 13.66 -1.39 -2.99
N SER A 59 14.20 -0.32 -2.41
CA SER A 59 15.47 0.27 -2.86
C SER A 59 16.65 -0.48 -2.24
N LEU A 60 17.85 -0.24 -2.75
CA LEU A 60 19.10 -0.70 -2.13
C LEU A 60 19.29 -0.14 -0.71
N GLU A 61 18.66 0.99 -0.42
CA GLU A 61 18.69 1.65 0.89
C GLU A 61 17.66 1.07 1.88
N THR A 62 16.71 0.25 1.41
CA THR A 62 15.69 -0.34 2.29
C THR A 62 16.34 -1.42 3.17
N ARG A 63 16.44 -1.14 4.48
CA ARG A 63 17.07 -2.05 5.46
C ARG A 63 16.13 -3.19 5.85
N ASP A 64 14.89 -2.86 6.21
CA ASP A 64 13.91 -3.83 6.72
C ASP A 64 12.94 -4.31 5.64
N ALA A 65 12.74 -5.63 5.57
CA ALA A 65 11.77 -6.24 4.67
C ALA A 65 10.33 -5.86 5.05
N GLN A 66 10.04 -5.54 6.31
CA GLN A 66 8.69 -5.16 6.75
C GLN A 66 8.23 -3.82 6.18
N HIS A 67 9.14 -2.96 5.73
CA HIS A 67 8.77 -1.69 5.11
C HIS A 67 7.96 -1.87 3.84
N ILE A 68 8.19 -2.93 3.06
CA ILE A 68 7.40 -3.20 1.85
C ILE A 68 5.94 -3.49 2.19
N GLN A 69 5.70 -4.23 3.28
CA GLN A 69 4.37 -4.55 3.77
C GLN A 69 3.68 -3.29 4.26
N LYS A 70 4.34 -2.48 5.11
CA LYS A 70 3.79 -1.20 5.59
C LYS A 70 3.47 -0.24 4.44
N GLY A 71 4.35 -0.12 3.46
CA GLY A 71 4.12 0.69 2.26
C GLY A 71 2.95 0.18 1.41
N TYR A 72 2.82 -1.14 1.29
CA TYR A 72 1.66 -1.76 0.63
C TYR A 72 0.37 -1.47 1.39
N ASP A 73 0.34 -1.66 2.71
CA ASP A 73 -0.84 -1.42 3.54
C ASP A 73 -1.25 0.05 3.57
N PHE A 74 -0.29 0.98 3.59
CA PHE A 74 -0.54 2.42 3.46
C PHE A 74 -1.29 2.76 2.18
N VAL A 75 -0.76 2.32 1.02
CA VAL A 75 -1.39 2.58 -0.28
C VAL A 75 -2.73 1.84 -0.37
N ASN A 76 -2.81 0.61 0.12
CA ASN A 76 -4.05 -0.17 0.12
C ASN A 76 -5.14 0.48 0.98
N ALA A 77 -4.81 0.99 2.17
CA ALA A 77 -5.73 1.73 3.02
C ALA A 77 -6.26 2.99 2.30
N PHE A 78 -5.37 3.75 1.66
CA PHE A 78 -5.79 4.88 0.84
C PHE A 78 -6.70 4.45 -0.31
N LEU A 79 -6.47 3.29 -0.94
CA LEU A 79 -7.36 2.78 -2.00
C LEU A 79 -8.71 2.29 -1.46
N LYS A 80 -8.76 1.77 -0.23
CA LYS A 80 -10.00 1.33 0.43
C LYS A 80 -10.91 2.48 0.88
N GLY A 81 -10.45 3.73 0.81
CA GLY A 81 -11.30 4.90 1.07
C GLY A 81 -10.87 5.75 2.26
N PHE A 82 -9.87 5.32 3.03
CA PHE A 82 -9.35 6.10 4.16
C PHE A 82 -8.84 7.47 3.71
N LYS A 83 -8.89 8.46 4.61
CA LYS A 83 -8.24 9.76 4.39
C LYS A 83 -6.73 9.59 4.42
N TYR A 84 -6.01 10.57 3.90
CA TYR A 84 -4.55 10.54 3.88
C TYR A 84 -3.95 10.41 5.29
N GLU A 85 -4.42 11.22 6.25
CA GLU A 85 -3.97 11.20 7.64
C GLU A 85 -4.19 9.84 8.31
N ASP A 86 -5.36 9.22 8.09
CA ASP A 86 -5.70 7.92 8.66
C ASP A 86 -4.85 6.81 8.04
N ALA A 87 -4.60 6.86 6.74
CA ALA A 87 -3.70 5.93 6.08
C ALA A 87 -2.27 6.09 6.61
N LEU A 88 -1.80 7.32 6.83
CA LEU A 88 -0.46 7.61 7.33
C LEU A 88 -0.21 7.00 8.72
N ALA A 89 -1.26 6.86 9.54
CA ALA A 89 -1.16 6.19 10.83
C ALA A 89 -0.63 4.74 10.73
N VAL A 90 -0.92 4.03 9.64
CA VAL A 90 -0.42 2.67 9.38
C VAL A 90 1.12 2.64 9.28
N VAL A 91 1.72 3.73 8.81
CA VAL A 91 3.19 3.85 8.71
C VAL A 91 3.80 4.31 10.03
N ARG A 92 3.10 5.19 10.77
CA ARG A 92 3.61 5.84 11.99
C ARG A 92 3.49 4.99 13.25
N ILE A 93 2.49 4.11 13.32
CA ILE A 93 2.17 3.34 14.53
C ILE A 93 2.36 1.85 14.22
N ASP A 94 3.28 1.22 14.95
CA ASP A 94 3.47 -0.23 14.89
C ASP A 94 2.27 -0.97 15.48
N GLY A 95 1.85 -2.05 14.82
CA GLY A 95 0.72 -2.88 15.26
C GLY A 95 -0.66 -2.42 14.78
N ILE A 96 -0.75 -1.43 13.89
CA ILE A 96 -2.00 -1.10 13.19
C ILE A 96 -2.13 -1.93 11.91
N TYR A 97 -3.32 -2.50 11.71
CA TYR A 97 -3.64 -3.33 10.54
C TYR A 97 -4.96 -2.91 9.91
N VAL A 98 -5.07 -3.05 8.59
CA VAL A 98 -6.29 -2.73 7.83
C VAL A 98 -6.87 -4.02 7.23
N ASN A 99 -7.97 -4.50 7.81
CA ASN A 99 -8.68 -5.66 7.29
C ASN A 99 -10.02 -5.25 6.65
N SER A 100 -10.53 -6.08 5.74
CA SER A 100 -11.84 -5.91 5.11
C SER A 100 -12.54 -7.24 5.06
N PHE A 101 -13.83 -7.26 5.40
CA PHE A 101 -14.69 -8.44 5.31
C PHE A 101 -15.90 -8.12 4.44
N HIS A 102 -16.47 -9.13 3.79
CA HIS A 102 -17.75 -8.99 3.12
C HIS A 102 -18.89 -9.27 4.09
N ILE A 103 -20.02 -8.59 3.95
CA ILE A 103 -21.15 -8.77 4.88
C ILE A 103 -21.69 -10.22 4.88
N THR A 104 -21.52 -10.93 3.76
CA THR A 104 -21.90 -12.34 3.61
C THR A 104 -21.06 -13.28 4.45
N ASP A 105 -19.88 -12.84 4.88
CA ASP A 105 -18.95 -13.65 5.68
C ASP A 105 -19.44 -13.76 7.14
N VAL A 106 -20.49 -13.00 7.51
CA VAL A 106 -21.14 -13.05 8.82
C VAL A 106 -22.45 -13.82 8.71
N LYS A 107 -22.62 -14.83 9.57
CA LYS A 107 -23.88 -15.58 9.68
C LYS A 107 -25.01 -14.64 10.13
N GLN A 108 -25.95 -14.35 9.24
CA GLN A 108 -27.12 -13.54 9.56
C GLN A 108 -28.15 -14.38 10.30
N THR A 109 -28.25 -14.21 11.63
CA THR A 109 -29.32 -14.82 12.43
C THR A 109 -30.54 -13.90 12.46
N LEU A 110 -31.26 -13.79 11.35
CA LEU A 110 -32.64 -13.31 11.38
C LEU A 110 -33.54 -14.52 11.63
N LYS A 111 -33.81 -14.79 12.90
CA LYS A 111 -34.86 -15.73 13.31
C LYS A 111 -36.20 -15.01 13.15
N TYR A 112 -37.04 -15.52 12.26
CA TYR A 112 -38.48 -15.24 12.28
C TYR A 112 -39.15 -16.09 13.35
#